data_AF-A0A7T7MAZ5-F1
#
_entry.id   AF-A0A7T7MAZ5-F1
#
_cell.length_a   1.000
_cell.length_b   1.000
_cell.length_c   1.000
_cell.angle_alpha   90.00
_cell.angle_beta   90.00
_cell.angle_gamma   90.00
#
_symmetry.space_group_name_H-M   'P 1'
#
loop_
_entity.id
_entity.type
_entity.pdbx_description
1 polymer ?
#
loop_
_entity_poly.entity_id
_entity_poly.type
_entity_poly.pdbx_seq_one_letter_code
_entity_poly.pdbx_strand_id
1 'polypeptide(L)'
;MSLSLSAKGRSSFARRVCVGAVTLVVVAGGLTACGKTASQDAAQEKVDAAATQAAAVATQAEEALAKASEAAKDLKDVKADNHKIVFEVTSSSATTADITITTLDANGNLSQEQKTDEPLPFTKTVEVDGSVVLDASNANMLVQAKDGEDITATLTIDDQAPVTSTGSGPFASTIVQGASK
;
A
#
# COMPACT_ATOMS: atom_id res chain seq x y z
N MET A 1 -9.38 29.71 -34.32
CA MET A 1 -8.15 29.14 -34.89
C MET A 1 -7.83 27.87 -34.13
N SER A 2 -8.11 26.73 -34.76
CA SER A 2 -7.81 25.39 -34.22
C SER A 2 -6.39 25.01 -34.62
N LEU A 3 -5.59 24.54 -33.66
CA LEU A 3 -4.38 23.74 -33.92
C LEU A 3 -4.34 22.62 -32.87
N SER A 4 -4.74 21.44 -33.34
CA SER A 4 -4.57 20.15 -32.69
C SER A 4 -3.15 19.66 -32.92
N LEU A 5 -2.43 19.26 -31.88
CA LEU A 5 -1.22 18.44 -32.01
C LEU A 5 -1.34 17.20 -31.10
N SER A 6 -1.53 16.06 -31.76
CA SER A 6 -1.49 14.71 -31.20
C SER A 6 -0.03 14.28 -31.04
N ALA A 7 0.36 13.84 -29.84
CA ALA A 7 1.63 13.14 -29.62
C ALA A 7 1.37 11.79 -28.92
N LYS A 8 1.66 10.73 -29.66
CA LYS A 8 1.53 9.32 -29.31
C LYS A 8 2.84 8.86 -28.70
N GLY A 9 2.87 8.61 -27.39
CA GLY A 9 4.04 8.09 -26.68
C GLY A 9 3.70 6.78 -25.97
N ARG A 10 3.95 5.65 -26.62
CA ARG A 10 4.00 4.33 -25.97
C ARG A 10 5.37 4.20 -25.30
N SER A 11 5.41 4.07 -23.98
CA SER A 11 6.57 3.54 -23.27
C SER A 11 6.13 2.48 -22.27
N SER A 12 6.36 1.23 -22.67
CA SER A 12 6.18 0.02 -21.88
C SER A 12 7.18 0.02 -20.73
N PHE A 13 6.72 0.25 -19.49
CA PHE A 13 7.56 0.07 -18.31
C PHE A 13 7.65 -1.42 -17.97
N ALA A 14 8.77 -2.04 -18.35
CA ALA A 14 9.15 -3.36 -17.89
C ALA A 14 9.43 -3.30 -16.37
N ARG A 15 8.51 -3.83 -15.56
CA ARG A 15 8.74 -4.08 -14.13
C ARG A 15 9.81 -5.17 -13.99
N ARG A 16 11.04 -4.76 -13.65
CA ARG A 16 12.07 -5.65 -13.11
C ARG A 16 11.59 -6.16 -11.75
N VAL A 17 11.11 -7.39 -11.70
CA VAL A 17 10.92 -8.12 -10.45
C VAL A 17 12.30 -8.61 -10.01
N CYS A 18 12.82 -8.07 -8.92
CA CYS A 18 13.98 -8.60 -8.22
C CYS A 18 13.62 -10.00 -7.70
N VAL A 19 14.05 -11.03 -8.43
CA VAL A 19 14.04 -12.40 -7.93
C VAL A 19 15.08 -12.47 -6.83
N GLY A 20 14.60 -12.56 -5.59
CA GLY A 20 15.43 -12.82 -4.41
C GLY A 20 16.25 -14.08 -4.63
N ALA A 21 17.57 -13.92 -4.58
CA ALA A 21 18.52 -15.01 -4.64
C ALA A 21 18.30 -15.94 -3.44
N VAL A 22 17.73 -17.12 -3.68
CA VAL A 22 17.77 -18.23 -2.73
C VAL A 22 19.19 -18.79 -2.80
N THR A 23 20.01 -18.41 -1.84
CA THR A 23 21.38 -18.89 -1.67
C THR A 23 21.36 -20.38 -1.34
N LEU A 24 21.56 -21.22 -2.35
CA LEU A 24 21.71 -22.67 -2.17
C LEU A 24 23.14 -22.95 -1.72
N VAL A 25 23.32 -23.14 -0.41
CA VAL A 25 24.59 -23.57 0.18
C VAL A 25 24.82 -25.04 -0.20
N VAL A 26 25.63 -25.27 -1.23
CA VAL A 26 26.18 -26.60 -1.53
C VAL A 26 27.36 -26.84 -0.59
N VAL A 27 27.14 -27.65 0.45
CA VAL A 27 28.22 -28.13 1.32
C VAL A 27 29.05 -29.14 0.54
N ALA A 28 30.13 -28.67 -0.10
CA ALA A 28 31.15 -29.51 -0.69
C ALA A 28 31.99 -30.17 0.41
N GLY A 29 31.58 -31.37 0.84
CA GLY A 29 32.43 -32.25 1.63
C GLY A 29 33.60 -32.74 0.78
N GLY A 30 34.79 -32.18 1.02
CA GLY A 30 36.04 -32.66 0.43
C GLY A 30 36.48 -33.98 1.03
N LEU A 31 37.29 -34.74 0.28
CA LEU A 31 38.33 -35.61 0.83
C LEU A 31 39.37 -35.90 -0.27
N THR A 32 40.58 -35.41 0.01
CA THR A 32 41.83 -35.65 -0.70
C THR A 32 42.11 -37.15 -0.87
N ALA A 33 42.37 -37.59 -2.09
CA ALA A 33 42.84 -38.95 -2.37
C ALA A 33 44.31 -38.91 -2.85
N CYS A 34 45.21 -39.30 -1.95
CA CYS A 34 46.55 -39.74 -2.27
C CYS A 34 46.55 -41.27 -2.22
N GLY A 35 47.05 -41.93 -3.27
CA GLY A 35 47.58 -43.29 -3.19
C GLY A 35 46.59 -44.47 -3.31
N LYS A 36 46.75 -45.22 -4.41
CA LYS A 36 46.34 -46.60 -4.71
C LYS A 36 46.00 -47.50 -3.49
N THR A 37 44.84 -48.17 -3.54
CA THR A 37 44.67 -49.65 -3.63
C THR A 37 43.32 -50.09 -3.05
N ALA A 38 42.63 -50.96 -3.81
CA ALA A 38 41.52 -51.87 -3.45
C ALA A 38 40.06 -51.36 -3.49
N SER A 39 39.25 -52.21 -4.15
CA SER A 39 37.79 -52.39 -4.08
C SER A 39 36.91 -51.54 -5.00
N GLN A 40 36.57 -52.10 -6.16
CA GLN A 40 35.65 -51.54 -7.17
C GLN A 40 34.17 -51.92 -6.97
N ASP A 41 33.79 -52.68 -5.94
CA ASP A 41 32.40 -53.15 -5.79
C ASP A 41 31.48 -52.24 -4.95
N ALA A 42 32.04 -51.39 -4.06
CA ALA A 42 31.23 -50.53 -3.18
C ALA A 42 30.88 -49.15 -3.78
N ALA A 43 31.39 -48.84 -4.97
CA ALA A 43 31.23 -47.53 -5.62
C ALA A 43 29.97 -47.45 -6.49
N GLN A 44 29.44 -48.58 -6.97
CA GLN A 44 28.29 -48.60 -7.88
C GLN A 44 26.96 -48.33 -7.14
N GLU A 45 26.76 -48.93 -5.95
CA GLU A 45 25.52 -48.81 -5.17
C GLU A 45 25.26 -47.37 -4.65
N LYS A 46 26.32 -46.58 -4.46
CA LYS A 46 26.19 -45.18 -3.99
C LYS A 46 25.84 -44.18 -5.09
N VAL A 47 26.12 -44.52 -6.36
CA VAL A 47 25.83 -43.64 -7.51
C VAL A 47 24.34 -43.74 -7.89
N ASP A 48 23.75 -44.94 -7.81
CA ASP A 48 22.33 -45.15 -8.11
C ASP A 48 21.39 -44.54 -7.04
N ALA A 49 21.80 -44.55 -5.77
CA ALA A 49 21.07 -43.88 -4.68
C ALA A 49 21.10 -42.34 -4.81
N ALA A 50 22.22 -41.77 -5.26
CA ALA A 50 22.36 -40.32 -5.47
C ALA A 50 21.55 -39.83 -6.69
N ALA A 51 21.51 -40.62 -7.77
CA ALA A 51 20.68 -40.33 -8.95
C ALA A 51 19.17 -40.40 -8.62
N THR A 52 18.77 -41.37 -7.80
CA THR A 52 17.37 -41.52 -7.35
C THR A 52 16.93 -40.37 -6.43
N GLN A 53 17.81 -39.88 -5.56
CA GLN A 53 17.54 -38.69 -4.73
C GLN A 53 17.48 -37.39 -5.56
N ALA A 54 18.32 -37.23 -6.58
CA ALA A 54 18.27 -36.06 -7.47
C ALA A 54 16.97 -35.98 -8.28
N ALA A 55 16.46 -37.12 -8.76
CA ALA A 55 15.17 -37.18 -9.46
C ALA A 55 13.96 -36.91 -8.54
N ALA A 56 14.01 -37.38 -7.29
CA ALA A 56 12.97 -37.11 -6.29
C ALA A 56 12.93 -35.63 -5.88
N VAL A 57 14.09 -34.96 -5.78
CA VAL A 57 14.18 -33.53 -5.47
C VAL A 57 13.71 -32.67 -6.64
N ALA A 58 13.99 -33.06 -7.89
CA ALA A 58 13.48 -32.38 -9.08
C ALA A 58 11.94 -32.45 -9.17
N THR A 59 11.36 -33.63 -8.91
CA THR A 59 9.90 -33.82 -8.92
C THR A 59 9.20 -33.00 -7.83
N GLN A 60 9.79 -32.92 -6.62
CA GLN A 60 9.26 -32.10 -5.53
C GLN A 60 9.38 -30.60 -5.80
N ALA A 61 10.42 -30.16 -6.50
CA ALA A 61 10.59 -28.77 -6.90
C ALA A 61 9.55 -28.33 -7.94
N GLU A 62 9.20 -29.20 -8.89
CA GLU A 62 8.14 -28.93 -9.88
C GLU A 62 6.75 -28.88 -9.23
N GLU A 63 6.46 -29.78 -8.28
CA GLU A 63 5.19 -29.77 -7.55
C GLU A 63 5.06 -28.55 -6.62
N ALA A 64 6.16 -28.12 -6.00
CA ALA A 64 6.20 -26.89 -5.20
C ALA A 64 6.03 -25.63 -6.07
N LEU A 65 6.62 -25.60 -7.26
CA LEU A 65 6.46 -24.50 -8.22
C LEU A 65 5.03 -24.45 -8.78
N ALA A 66 4.41 -25.61 -9.06
CA ALA A 66 3.02 -25.70 -9.49
C ALA A 66 2.07 -25.20 -8.41
N LYS A 67 2.25 -25.62 -7.14
CA LYS A 67 1.46 -25.14 -5.99
C LYS A 67 1.65 -23.65 -5.72
N ALA A 68 2.88 -23.13 -5.84
CA ALA A 68 3.14 -21.70 -5.73
C ALA A 68 2.51 -20.89 -6.89
N SER A 69 2.45 -21.48 -8.10
CA SER A 69 1.82 -20.84 -9.26
C SER A 69 0.29 -20.80 -9.19
N GLU A 70 -0.34 -21.81 -8.60
CA GLU A 70 -1.79 -21.82 -8.32
C GLU A 70 -2.14 -20.81 -7.22
N ALA A 71 -1.38 -20.78 -6.12
CA ALA A 71 -1.56 -19.77 -5.07
C ALA A 71 -1.34 -18.33 -5.57
N ALA A 72 -0.52 -18.15 -6.62
CA ALA A 72 -0.31 -16.85 -7.26
C ALA A 72 -1.39 -16.48 -8.29
N LYS A 73 -2.21 -17.42 -8.76
CA LYS A 73 -3.36 -17.11 -9.64
C LYS A 73 -4.47 -16.42 -8.87
N ASP A 74 -4.68 -16.80 -7.61
CA ASP A 74 -5.68 -16.19 -6.72
C ASP A 74 -5.32 -14.76 -6.28
N LEU A 75 -4.06 -14.33 -6.47
CA LEU A 75 -3.59 -12.98 -6.12
C LEU A 75 -3.73 -11.97 -7.27
N LYS A 76 -4.04 -12.41 -8.49
CA LYS A 76 -4.06 -11.50 -9.66
C LYS A 76 -5.27 -10.56 -9.70
N ASP A 77 -6.30 -10.84 -8.91
CA ASP A 77 -7.54 -10.07 -8.84
C ASP A 77 -7.75 -9.37 -7.48
N VAL A 78 -6.75 -9.37 -6.59
CA VAL A 78 -6.82 -8.56 -5.35
C VAL A 78 -6.53 -7.11 -5.71
N LYS A 79 -7.56 -6.39 -6.16
CA LYS A 79 -7.53 -4.93 -6.18
C LYS A 79 -7.51 -4.47 -4.72
N ALA A 80 -6.54 -3.65 -4.34
CA ALA A 80 -6.60 -2.97 -3.05
C ALA A 80 -7.86 -2.11 -3.00
N ASP A 81 -8.63 -2.22 -1.91
CA ASP A 81 -9.77 -1.35 -1.68
C ASP A 81 -9.32 0.12 -1.65
N ASN A 82 -10.15 1.01 -2.16
CA ASN A 82 -9.86 2.45 -2.11
C ASN A 82 -9.72 2.90 -0.65
N HIS A 83 -8.78 3.79 -0.38
CA HIS A 83 -8.74 4.48 0.90
C HIS A 83 -9.90 5.46 1.01
N LYS A 84 -10.48 5.56 2.19
CA LYS A 84 -11.63 6.42 2.48
C LYS A 84 -11.25 7.46 3.54
N ILE A 85 -11.33 8.73 3.18
CA ILE A 85 -11.06 9.84 4.10
C ILE A 85 -12.37 10.56 4.37
N VAL A 86 -12.80 10.61 5.63
CA VAL A 86 -14.03 11.26 6.06
C VAL A 86 -13.70 12.48 6.91
N PHE A 87 -14.18 13.63 6.46
CA PHE A 87 -14.11 14.90 7.15
C PHE A 87 -15.49 15.24 7.70
N GLU A 88 -15.58 15.56 8.99
CA GLU A 88 -16.81 15.97 9.65
C GLU A 88 -16.59 17.26 10.42
N VAL A 89 -17.57 18.15 10.36
CA VAL A 89 -17.57 19.41 11.10
C VAL A 89 -18.90 19.56 11.81
N THR A 90 -18.85 19.78 13.12
CA THR A 90 -20.03 19.98 13.96
C THR A 90 -19.84 21.17 14.87
N SER A 91 -20.94 21.80 15.25
CA SER A 91 -20.99 22.83 16.29
C SER A 91 -22.32 22.73 17.02
N SER A 92 -22.34 23.16 18.28
CA SER A 92 -23.56 23.30 19.07
C SER A 92 -24.16 24.70 19.01
N SER A 93 -23.39 25.72 18.63
CA SER A 93 -23.83 27.13 18.58
C SER A 93 -23.64 27.84 17.25
N ALA A 94 -22.74 27.36 16.38
CA ALA A 94 -22.54 27.87 15.04
C ALA A 94 -23.46 27.17 14.04
N THR A 95 -23.97 27.93 13.06
CA THR A 95 -24.80 27.42 11.98
C THR A 95 -24.05 27.31 10.66
N THR A 96 -22.95 28.06 10.51
CA THR A 96 -22.16 28.09 9.26
C THR A 96 -20.66 28.16 9.54
N ALA A 97 -19.85 27.64 8.60
CA ALA A 97 -18.40 27.69 8.67
C ALA A 97 -17.72 27.87 7.30
N ASP A 98 -16.53 28.46 7.31
CA ASP A 98 -15.57 28.32 6.22
C ASP A 98 -14.73 27.06 6.46
N ILE A 99 -14.55 26.27 5.40
CA ILE A 99 -13.89 24.97 5.46
C ILE A 99 -12.84 24.89 4.36
N THR A 100 -11.59 24.65 4.73
CA THR A 100 -10.50 24.36 3.79
C THR A 100 -10.01 22.94 4.02
N ILE A 101 -10.13 22.10 3.00
CA ILE A 101 -9.68 20.69 3.03
C ILE A 101 -8.46 20.57 2.11
N THR A 102 -7.36 20.03 2.63
CA THR A 102 -6.23 19.59 1.82
C THR A 102 -6.12 18.08 1.94
N THR A 103 -6.14 17.36 0.83
CA THR A 103 -6.08 15.89 0.82
C THR A 103 -5.60 15.36 -0.53
N LEU A 104 -5.47 14.04 -0.66
CA LEU A 104 -5.18 13.41 -1.94
C LEU A 104 -6.47 13.27 -2.77
N ASP A 105 -6.37 13.50 -4.07
CA ASP A 105 -7.43 13.16 -5.03
C ASP A 105 -7.44 11.65 -5.33
N ALA A 106 -8.39 11.20 -6.15
CA ALA A 106 -8.52 9.80 -6.54
C ALA A 106 -7.25 9.20 -7.19
N ASN A 107 -6.36 10.03 -7.75
CA ASN A 107 -5.13 9.60 -8.40
C ASN A 107 -3.90 9.73 -7.47
N GLY A 108 -4.08 10.15 -6.22
CA GLY A 108 -3.00 10.35 -5.26
C GLY A 108 -2.27 11.69 -5.37
N ASN A 109 -2.84 12.69 -6.07
CA ASN A 109 -2.25 14.03 -6.11
C ASN A 109 -2.79 14.88 -4.95
N LEU A 110 -1.94 15.72 -4.35
CA LEU A 110 -2.39 16.72 -3.39
C LEU A 110 -3.34 17.73 -4.07
N SER A 111 -4.48 17.94 -3.43
CA SER A 111 -5.52 18.87 -3.84
C SER A 111 -5.99 19.67 -2.62
N GLN A 112 -6.44 20.90 -2.87
CA GLN A 112 -7.04 21.76 -1.86
C GLN A 112 -8.40 22.26 -2.35
N GLU A 113 -9.42 22.12 -1.50
CA GLU A 113 -10.77 22.62 -1.73
C GLU A 113 -11.11 23.60 -0.61
N GLN A 114 -11.60 24.79 -0.98
CA GLN A 114 -12.14 25.77 -0.04
C GLN A 114 -13.64 25.90 -0.26
N LYS A 115 -14.38 25.89 0.84
CA LYS A 115 -15.81 26.14 0.89
C LYS A 115 -16.08 27.28 1.86
N THR A 116 -17.01 28.15 1.51
CA THR A 116 -17.34 29.35 2.29
C THR A 116 -18.80 29.29 2.68
N ASP A 117 -19.11 29.69 3.92
CA ASP A 117 -20.48 29.74 4.45
C ASP A 117 -21.24 28.39 4.34
N GLU A 118 -20.54 27.26 4.55
CA GLU A 118 -21.16 25.94 4.52
C GLU A 118 -22.02 25.71 5.77
N PRO A 119 -23.22 25.12 5.63
CA PRO A 119 -24.09 24.83 6.76
C PRO A 119 -23.49 23.73 7.65
N LEU A 120 -23.70 23.85 8.95
CA LEU A 120 -23.33 22.83 9.94
C LEU A 120 -24.56 22.00 10.37
N PRO A 121 -24.41 20.67 10.58
CA PRO A 121 -23.18 19.89 10.44
C PRO A 121 -22.79 19.63 8.97
N PHE A 122 -21.49 19.53 8.72
CA PHE A 122 -20.93 19.26 7.39
C PHE A 122 -20.19 17.91 7.38
N THR A 123 -20.32 17.16 6.29
CA THR A 123 -19.57 15.91 6.07
C THR A 123 -19.07 15.83 4.63
N LYS A 124 -17.82 15.41 4.44
CA LYS A 124 -17.22 15.14 3.14
C LYS A 124 -16.46 13.83 3.17
N THR A 125 -16.72 12.95 2.20
CA THR A 125 -15.91 11.75 1.96
C THR A 125 -15.06 11.95 0.70
N VAL A 126 -13.80 11.57 0.79
CA VAL A 126 -12.84 11.52 -0.33
C VAL A 126 -12.34 10.10 -0.46
N GLU A 127 -12.42 9.55 -1.67
CA GLU A 127 -11.89 8.24 -2.00
C GLU A 127 -10.59 8.39 -2.77
N VAL A 128 -9.55 7.69 -2.32
CA VAL A 128 -8.23 7.64 -2.96
C VAL A 128 -8.01 6.21 -3.46
N ASP A 129 -7.47 6.04 -4.66
CA ASP A 129 -7.20 4.71 -5.20
C ASP A 129 -6.31 3.89 -4.25
N GLY A 130 -6.69 2.64 -3.96
CA GLY A 130 -5.98 1.77 -3.02
C GLY A 130 -4.55 1.39 -3.42
N SER A 131 -4.15 1.68 -4.66
CA SER A 131 -2.76 1.53 -5.10
C SER A 131 -1.86 2.71 -4.72
N VAL A 132 -2.44 3.83 -4.27
CA VAL A 132 -1.72 5.00 -3.78
C VAL A 132 -1.34 4.76 -2.32
N VAL A 133 -0.06 4.97 -2.00
CA VAL A 133 0.38 4.98 -0.60
C VAL A 133 -0.16 6.23 0.07
N LEU A 134 -1.15 6.08 0.94
CA LEU A 134 -1.71 7.18 1.70
C LEU A 134 -0.82 7.54 2.90
N ASP A 135 -0.25 8.75 2.87
CA ASP A 135 0.33 9.39 4.04
C ASP A 135 -0.74 10.21 4.75
N ALA A 136 -1.10 9.83 5.97
CA ALA A 136 -2.15 10.47 6.76
C ALA A 136 -1.90 11.98 6.98
N SER A 137 -0.63 12.43 6.99
CA SER A 137 -0.28 13.84 7.16
C SER A 137 -0.74 14.72 6.00
N ASN A 138 -1.00 14.13 4.82
CA ASN A 138 -1.53 14.82 3.65
C ASN A 138 -3.03 15.13 3.76
N ALA A 139 -3.75 14.56 4.73
CA ALA A 139 -5.14 14.89 5.01
C ALA A 139 -5.21 15.91 6.15
N ASN A 140 -5.64 17.13 5.84
CA ASN A 140 -5.87 18.18 6.83
C ASN A 140 -7.15 18.97 6.51
N MET A 141 -7.75 19.51 7.56
CA MET A 141 -8.90 20.40 7.44
C MET A 141 -8.75 21.55 8.43
N LEU A 142 -8.86 22.77 7.90
CA LEU A 142 -9.01 24.01 8.66
C LEU A 142 -10.48 24.41 8.62
N VAL A 143 -11.02 24.73 9.79
CA VAL A 143 -12.41 25.18 9.94
C VAL A 143 -12.45 26.47 10.74
N GLN A 144 -13.29 27.40 10.32
CA GLN A 144 -13.63 28.61 11.07
C GLN A 144 -15.15 28.78 11.09
N ALA A 145 -15.73 28.80 12.29
CA ALA A 145 -17.13 29.16 12.46
C ALA A 145 -17.37 30.63 12.10
N LYS A 146 -18.47 30.91 11.39
CA LYS A 146 -18.88 32.29 11.04
C LYS A 146 -19.70 32.95 12.14
N ASP A 147 -20.32 32.13 12.98
CA ASP A 147 -21.14 32.49 14.13
C ASP A 147 -20.88 31.51 15.29
N GLY A 148 -21.57 31.68 16.41
CA GLY A 148 -21.40 30.82 17.58
C GLY A 148 -20.05 30.97 18.30
N GLU A 149 -19.80 30.03 19.20
CA GLU A 149 -18.68 30.02 20.13
C GLU A 149 -17.92 28.67 20.16
N ASP A 150 -18.32 27.69 19.36
CA ASP A 150 -17.68 26.37 19.33
C ASP A 150 -17.62 25.79 17.91
N ILE A 151 -16.58 24.99 17.65
CA ILE A 151 -16.46 24.22 16.41
C ILE A 151 -15.64 22.96 16.68
N THR A 152 -16.08 21.82 16.16
CA THR A 152 -15.35 20.55 16.24
C THR A 152 -15.15 20.01 14.84
N ALA A 153 -13.90 19.69 14.53
CA ALA A 153 -13.50 19.02 13.29
C ALA A 153 -13.04 17.60 13.61
N THR A 154 -13.54 16.63 12.87
CA THR A 154 -13.15 15.23 12.96
C THR A 154 -12.66 14.74 11.60
N LEU A 155 -11.60 13.95 11.62
CA LEU A 155 -10.99 13.33 10.46
C LEU A 155 -10.81 11.84 10.72
N THR A 156 -11.35 11.02 9.84
CA THR A 156 -11.22 9.56 9.88
C THR A 156 -10.60 9.08 8.57
N ILE A 157 -9.60 8.21 8.65
CA ILE A 157 -8.97 7.58 7.49
C ILE A 157 -9.22 6.07 7.60
N ASP A 158 -9.82 5.49 6.58
CA ASP A 158 -10.26 4.10 6.52
C ASP A 158 -11.08 3.74 7.78
N ASP A 159 -10.79 2.59 8.39
CA ASP A 159 -11.39 2.15 9.65
C ASP A 159 -10.53 2.50 10.88
N GLN A 160 -9.67 3.54 10.77
CA GLN A 160 -8.86 4.00 11.89
C GLN A 160 -9.68 4.81 12.90
N ALA A 161 -9.11 4.98 14.10
CA ALA A 161 -9.73 5.84 15.11
C ALA A 161 -9.76 7.29 14.61
N PRO A 162 -10.89 8.01 14.81
CA PRO A 162 -10.99 9.40 14.40
C PRO A 162 -9.99 10.27 15.14
N VAL A 163 -9.42 11.25 14.43
CA VAL A 163 -8.69 12.38 15.01
C VAL A 163 -9.67 13.54 15.12
N THR A 164 -9.80 14.13 16.29
CA THR A 164 -10.74 15.23 16.55
C THR A 164 -9.99 16.43 17.12
N SER A 165 -10.41 17.63 16.71
CA SER A 165 -9.88 18.89 17.20
C SER A 165 -11.01 19.88 17.41
N THR A 166 -11.01 20.61 18.52
CA THR A 166 -12.09 21.52 18.90
C THR A 166 -11.55 22.92 19.14
N GLY A 167 -12.26 23.93 18.63
CA GLY A 167 -12.04 25.35 18.90
C GLY A 167 -13.19 25.93 19.71
N SER A 168 -12.91 26.99 20.46
CA SER A 168 -13.91 27.72 21.25
C SER A 168 -13.65 29.22 21.26
N GLY A 169 -14.70 30.01 21.51
CA GLY A 169 -14.71 31.48 21.50
C GLY A 169 -15.35 32.05 20.24
N PRO A 170 -15.52 33.40 20.16
CA PRO A 170 -16.08 34.04 18.98
C PRO A 170 -15.26 33.70 17.74
N PHE A 171 -15.94 33.30 16.66
CA PHE A 171 -15.29 32.84 15.43
C PHE A 171 -14.35 31.66 15.69
N ALA A 172 -14.80 30.70 16.50
CA ALA A 172 -14.05 29.51 16.87
C ALA A 172 -13.42 28.88 15.62
N SER A 173 -12.13 28.53 15.73
CA SER A 173 -11.40 27.89 14.64
C SER A 173 -10.61 26.70 15.14
N THR A 174 -10.42 25.73 14.27
CA THR A 174 -9.69 24.51 14.59
C THR A 174 -9.04 23.93 13.35
N ILE A 175 -7.98 23.17 13.57
CA ILE A 175 -7.29 22.39 12.54
C ILE A 175 -7.29 20.95 13.01
N VAL A 176 -7.65 20.04 12.11
CA VAL A 176 -7.46 18.60 12.28
C VAL A 176 -6.54 18.08 11.18
N GLN A 177 -5.58 17.24 11.55
CA GLN A 177 -4.65 16.59 10.64
C GLN A 177 -4.67 15.09 10.89
N GLY A 178 -4.61 14.29 9.83
CA GLY A 178 -4.48 12.85 9.95
C GLY A 178 -3.19 12.46 10.67
N ALA A 179 -3.31 11.50 11.58
CA ALA A 179 -2.17 10.92 12.28
C ALA A 179 -1.90 9.53 11.72
N SER A 180 -0.63 9.24 11.39
CA SER A 180 -0.18 7.88 11.14
C SER A 180 -0.16 7.10 12.46
N LYS A 181 -0.63 5.86 12.45
CA LYS A 181 -0.40 4.91 13.55
C LYS A 181 0.97 4.26 13.44
#